data_AF-A0A7C5HUF1-F1
#
_entry.id   AF-A0A7C5HUF1-F1
#
_cell.length_a   1.000
_cell.length_b   1.000
_cell.length_c   1.000
_cell.angle_alpha   90.00
_cell.angle_beta   90.00
_cell.angle_gamma   90.00
#
_symmetry.space_group_name_H-M   'P 1'
#
loop_
_entity.id
_entity.type
_entity.pdbx_description
1 polymer ?
#
loop_
_entity_poly.entity_id
_entity_poly.type
_entity_poly.pdbx_seq_one_letter_code
_entity_poly.pdbx_strand_id
1 'polypeptide(L)'
;MMLNKRKKLNKIIFLAKQYNVSRLILFGSFLNDDIEANDIDLACDGIHDWRIYELAARIEDELNISIDLIPLSPPNRFTKYILKKGKVLI
;
A
#
# COMPACT_ATOMS: atom_id res chain seq x y z
N MET A 1 3.71 14.24 16.21
CA MET A 1 5.09 13.75 15.94
C MET A 1 5.04 12.90 14.68
N MET A 2 5.79 13.23 13.63
CA MET A 2 5.77 12.45 12.39
C MET A 2 6.25 11.01 12.63
N LEU A 3 5.51 10.03 12.11
CA LEU A 3 5.90 8.61 12.15
C LEU A 3 7.09 8.39 11.20
N ASN A 4 8.12 7.69 11.67
CA ASN A 4 9.18 7.24 10.78
C ASN A 4 8.69 6.15 9.81
N LYS A 5 9.42 5.92 8.72
CA LYS A 5 9.06 4.99 7.64
C LYS A 5 8.62 3.61 8.15
N ARG A 6 9.40 3.01 9.06
CA ARG A 6 9.08 1.70 9.65
C ARG A 6 7.75 1.71 10.40
N LYS A 7 7.49 2.74 11.21
CA LYS A 7 6.22 2.85 11.94
C LYS A 7 5.03 3.06 11.00
N LYS A 8 5.19 3.85 9.92
CA LYS A 8 4.17 3.99 8.86
C LYS A 8 3.86 2.63 8.23
N LEU A 9 4.88 1.88 7.78
CA LEU A 9 4.70 0.56 7.17
C LEU A 9 4.02 -0.44 8.12
N ASN A 10 4.40 -0.46 9.40
CA ASN A 10 3.75 -1.31 10.39
C ASN A 10 2.26 -0.99 10.57
N LYS A 11 1.89 0.30 10.56
CA LYS A 11 0.50 0.74 10.65
C LYS A 11 -0.29 0.34 9.39
N ILE A 12 0.30 0.48 8.21
CA ILE A 12 -0.29 0.03 6.93
C ILE A 12 -0.58 -1.48 6.98
N ILE A 13 0.42 -2.29 7.36
CA ILE A 13 0.26 -3.75 7.45
C ILE A 13 -0.83 -4.11 8.47
N PHE A 14 -0.87 -3.42 9.60
CA PHE A 14 -1.90 -3.63 10.62
C PHE A 14 -3.30 -3.37 10.07
N LEU A 15 -3.53 -2.21 9.43
CA LEU A 15 -4.83 -1.86 8.84
C LEU A 15 -5.21 -2.81 7.71
N ALA A 16 -4.30 -3.13 6.78
CA ALA A 16 -4.55 -4.05 5.68
C ALA A 16 -5.02 -5.43 6.16
N LYS A 17 -4.43 -5.94 7.25
CA LYS A 17 -4.87 -7.21 7.87
C LYS A 17 -6.30 -7.13 8.43
N GLN A 18 -6.73 -5.99 8.97
CA GLN A 18 -8.12 -5.82 9.45
C GLN A 18 -9.14 -5.86 8.29
N TYR A 19 -8.70 -5.54 7.08
CA TYR A 19 -9.51 -5.60 5.86
C TYR A 19 -9.37 -6.92 5.10
N ASN A 20 -8.77 -7.94 5.71
CA ASN A 20 -8.54 -9.26 5.10
C ASN A 20 -7.69 -9.23 3.81
N VAL A 21 -6.84 -8.22 3.64
CA VAL A 21 -5.86 -8.18 2.55
C VAL A 21 -4.96 -9.41 2.63
N SER A 22 -4.95 -10.18 1.54
CA SER A 22 -4.21 -11.44 1.41
C SER A 22 -2.80 -11.25 0.85
N ARG A 23 -2.58 -10.14 0.14
CA ARG A 23 -1.30 -9.74 -0.41
C ARG A 23 -1.21 -8.22 -0.43
N LEU A 24 -0.07 -7.68 0.00
CA LEU A 24 0.19 -6.25 -0.06
C LEU A 24 1.61 -6.00 -0.54
N ILE A 25 1.75 -5.18 -1.57
CA ILE A 25 3.03 -4.86 -2.19
C ILE A 25 3.23 -3.35 -2.17
N LEU A 26 4.34 -2.91 -1.59
CA LEU A 26 4.84 -1.56 -1.73
C LEU A 26 5.57 -1.40 -3.05
N PHE A 27 5.26 -0.35 -3.80
CA PHE A 27 6.01 0.00 -5.00
C PHE A 27 6.29 1.50 -5.07
N GLY A 28 6.75 1.97 -6.23
CA GLY A 28 6.97 3.39 -6.49
C GLY A 28 8.12 4.00 -5.68
N SER A 29 8.03 5.32 -5.46
CA SER A 29 9.13 6.12 -4.91
C SER A 29 9.43 5.80 -3.45
N PHE A 30 8.42 5.39 -2.69
CA PHE A 30 8.52 5.03 -1.28
C PHE A 30 9.40 3.78 -1.02
N LEU A 31 9.80 3.04 -2.06
CA LEU A 31 10.82 2.00 -1.95
C LEU A 31 12.22 2.55 -1.67
N ASN A 32 12.52 3.75 -2.16
CA ASN A 32 13.83 4.36 -1.95
C ASN A 32 13.88 5.01 -0.56
N ASP A 33 14.95 4.75 0.20
CA ASP A 33 15.15 5.35 1.52
C ASP A 33 15.73 6.77 1.41
N ASP A 34 16.34 7.12 0.28
CA ASP A 34 16.98 8.40 0.03
C ASP A 34 16.02 9.47 -0.53
N ILE A 35 14.76 9.11 -0.76
CA ILE A 35 13.73 10.00 -1.31
C ILE A 35 12.65 10.23 -0.25
N GLU A 36 12.38 11.50 0.04
CA GLU A 36 11.18 11.89 0.77
C GLU A 36 9.97 11.79 -0.18
N ALA A 37 9.33 10.63 -0.16
CA ALA A 37 8.15 10.36 -0.97
C ALA A 37 6.92 11.09 -0.41
N ASN A 38 6.16 11.73 -1.30
CA ASN A 38 4.97 12.54 -0.96
C ASN A 38 3.71 11.69 -0.77
N ASP A 39 3.72 10.50 -1.34
CA ASP A 39 2.67 9.50 -1.35
C ASP A 39 3.24 8.10 -1.07
N ILE A 40 2.35 7.13 -0.85
CA ILE A 40 2.72 5.72 -0.71
C ILE A 40 1.93 4.90 -1.71
N ASP A 41 2.63 4.32 -2.69
CA ASP A 41 2.06 3.44 -3.70
C ASP A 41 1.96 1.99 -3.20
N LEU A 42 0.75 1.44 -3.22
CA LEU A 42 0.42 0.11 -2.72
C LEU A 42 -0.40 -0.67 -3.73
N ALA A 43 -0.12 -1.96 -3.87
CA ALA A 43 -0.94 -2.88 -4.65
C ALA A 43 -1.41 -4.04 -3.76
N CYS A 44 -2.68 -4.45 -3.88
CA CYS A 44 -3.24 -5.47 -3.00
C CYS A 44 -4.14 -6.51 -3.70
N ASP A 45 -4.28 -7.67 -3.05
CA ASP A 45 -5.32 -8.69 -3.34
C ASP A 45 -6.06 -9.06 -2.04
N GLY A 46 -7.25 -9.66 -2.15
CA GLY A 46 -8.06 -10.14 -1.01
C GLY A 46 -9.05 -9.11 -0.46
N ILE A 47 -9.14 -7.95 -1.09
CA ILE A 47 -10.18 -6.95 -0.86
C ILE A 47 -11.01 -6.79 -2.13
N HIS A 48 -12.32 -6.68 -1.97
CA HIS A 48 -13.28 -6.63 -3.07
C HIS A 48 -14.13 -5.36 -3.01
N ASP A 49 -14.66 -5.00 -4.16
CA ASP A 49 -15.59 -3.87 -4.35
C ASP A 49 -15.03 -2.55 -3.80
N TRP A 50 -15.91 -1.72 -3.23
CA TRP A 50 -15.59 -0.39 -2.74
C TRP A 50 -14.67 -0.38 -1.50
N ARG A 51 -14.45 -1.53 -0.86
CA ARG A 51 -13.65 -1.63 0.37
C ARG A 51 -12.17 -1.29 0.13
N ILE A 52 -11.68 -1.39 -1.10
CA ILE A 52 -10.33 -0.92 -1.44
C ILE A 52 -10.17 0.59 -1.21
N TYR A 53 -11.17 1.38 -1.59
CA TYR A 53 -11.16 2.82 -1.38
C TYR A 53 -11.32 3.16 0.11
N GLU A 54 -12.13 2.38 0.83
CA GLU A 54 -12.27 2.52 2.29
C GLU A 54 -10.94 2.27 3.01
N LEU A 55 -10.21 1.21 2.64
CA LEU A 55 -8.88 0.92 3.18
C LEU A 55 -7.89 2.05 2.88
N ALA A 56 -7.88 2.56 1.63
CA ALA A 56 -7.01 3.67 1.25
C ALA A 56 -7.28 4.90 2.12
N ALA A 57 -8.53 5.35 2.18
CA ALA A 57 -8.95 6.49 3.01
C ALA A 57 -8.60 6.29 4.49
N ARG A 58 -8.80 5.08 5.03
CA ARG A 58 -8.46 4.78 6.42
C ARG A 58 -6.95 4.88 6.70
N ILE A 59 -6.12 4.49 5.74
CA ILE A 59 -4.66 4.63 5.86
C ILE A 59 -4.27 6.11 5.77
N GLU A 60 -4.85 6.86 4.84
CA GLU A 60 -4.61 8.30 4.68
C GLU A 60 -4.95 9.07 5.96
N ASP A 61 -6.13 8.82 6.55
CA ASP A 61 -6.57 9.44 7.81
C ASP A 61 -5.60 9.16 8.98
N GLU A 62 -5.07 7.94 9.07
CA GLU A 62 -4.22 7.51 10.17
C GLU A 62 -2.77 7.97 10.03
N LEU A 63 -2.30 8.20 8.81
CA LEU A 63 -0.90 8.54 8.51
C LEU A 63 -0.68 9.97 8.04
N ASN A 64 -1.76 10.67 7.68
CA ASN A 64 -1.76 12.01 7.11
C ASN A 64 -0.80 12.13 5.91
N ILE A 65 -0.86 11.15 5.00
CA ILE A 65 -0.11 11.04 3.75
C ILE A 65 -1.02 10.44 2.68
N SER A 66 -0.87 10.85 1.43
CA SER A 66 -1.69 10.32 0.33
C SER A 66 -1.31 8.88 -0.02
N ILE A 67 -2.31 8.08 -0.43
CA ILE A 67 -2.18 6.66 -0.76
C ILE A 67 -2.70 6.40 -2.17
N ASP A 68 -1.86 5.83 -3.03
CA ASP A 68 -2.31 5.20 -4.28
C ASP A 68 -2.44 3.69 -4.06
N LEU A 69 -3.66 3.21 -3.82
CA LEU A 69 -3.95 1.79 -3.61
C LEU A 69 -4.65 1.19 -4.82
N ILE A 70 -3.99 0.26 -5.50
CA ILE A 70 -4.52 -0.40 -6.69
C ILE A 70 -4.74 -1.90 -6.49
N PRO A 71 -5.74 -2.50 -7.17
CA PRO A 71 -5.93 -3.94 -7.14
C PRO A 71 -4.90 -4.66 -8.01
N LEU A 72 -4.39 -5.80 -7.55
CA LEU A 72 -3.52 -6.68 -8.33
C LEU A 72 -4.30 -7.57 -9.32
N SER A 73 -5.59 -7.79 -9.04
CA SER A 73 -6.51 -8.60 -9.84
C SER A 73 -7.62 -7.74 -10.49
N PRO A 74 -7.93 -7.92 -11.79
CA PRO A 74 -7.30 -8.86 -12.72
C PRO A 74 -5.88 -8.44 -13.12
N PRO A 75 -5.00 -9.40 -13.46
CA PRO A 75 -3.61 -9.10 -13.78
C PRO A 75 -3.48 -8.34 -15.11
N ASN A 76 -2.63 -7.32 -15.14
CA ASN A 76 -2.29 -6.55 -16.33
C ASN A 76 -0.77 -6.33 -16.41
N ARG A 77 -0.29 -5.64 -17.46
CA ARG A 77 1.15 -5.38 -17.64
C ARG A 77 1.77 -4.65 -16.44
N PHE A 78 1.03 -3.71 -15.86
CA PHE A 78 1.48 -2.92 -14.72
C PHE A 78 1.52 -3.75 -13.43
N THR A 79 0.48 -4.53 -13.11
CA THR A 79 0.50 -5.38 -11.91
C THR A 79 1.56 -6.48 -11.99
N LYS A 80 1.86 -7.01 -13.19
CA LYS A 80 3.01 -7.90 -13.41
C LYS A 80 4.36 -7.23 -13.13
N TYR A 81 4.51 -5.95 -13.49
CA TYR A 81 5.71 -5.18 -13.19
C TYR A 81 5.85 -4.97 -11.67
N ILE A 82 4.76 -4.60 -10.99
CA ILE A 82 4.73 -4.43 -9.53
C ILE A 82 5.10 -5.73 -8.82
N LEU A 83 4.52 -6.87 -9.22
CA LEU A 83 4.86 -8.18 -8.65
C LEU A 83 6.35 -8.54 -8.79
N LYS A 84 7.03 -8.03 -9.83
CA LYS A 84 8.46 -8.29 -10.08
C LYS A 84 9.39 -7.33 -9.35
N LYS A 85 8.98 -6.09 -9.12
CA LYS A 85 9.85 -4.98 -8.65
C LYS A 85 9.49 -4.45 -7.27
N GLY A 86 8.26 -4.64 -6.84
CA GLY A 86 7.77 -4.18 -5.56
C GLY A 86 8.30 -5.01 -4.38
N LYS A 87 8.11 -4.47 -3.18
CA LYS A 87 8.43 -5.12 -1.92
C LYS A 87 7.16 -5.70 -1.30
N VAL A 88 7.14 -7.01 -1.12
CA VAL A 88 6.04 -7.71 -0.43
C VAL A 88 6.03 -7.31 1.06
N LEU A 89 4.84 -6.96 1.57
CA LEU A 89 4.59 -6.58 2.97
C LEU A 89 3.70 -7.59 3.69
N ILE A 90 2.75 -8.20 2.96
CA ILE A 90 1.89 -9.33 3.34
C ILE A 90 1.98 -10.32 2.18
#